data_AF-A0A1B6DK35-F1
#
_entry.id   AF-A0A1B6DK35-F1
#
_cell.length_a   1.000
_cell.length_b   1.000
_cell.length_c   1.000
_cell.angle_alpha   90.00
_cell.angle_beta   90.00
_cell.angle_gamma   90.00
#
_symmetry.space_group_name_H-M   'P 1'
#
loop_
_entity.id
_entity.type
_entity.pdbx_description
1 polymer ?
#
loop_
_entity_poly.entity_id
_entity_poly.type
_entity_poly.pdbx_seq_one_letter_code
_entity_poly.pdbx_strand_id
1 'polypeptide(L)'
;MPKRRHITVSNQCSEVDVMAEELKKEKWQPENWMEVLNNIREMRKFQDAPVDTMGCDKCMETVASPNVKRYQSLIALMLSSQTKDQVTHAAMNRLIEHGLTVENILKTDDETLGKLIYPVGFWKELDLRWLICA
;
A
#
# COMPACT_ATOMS: atom_id res chain seq x y z
N MET A 1 10.93 -37.52 0.64
CA MET A 1 11.39 -36.33 -0.12
C MET A 1 12.92 -36.39 -0.24
N PRO A 2 13.51 -36.25 -1.43
CA PRO A 2 14.97 -36.31 -1.54
C PRO A 2 15.61 -34.98 -1.10
N LYS A 3 16.60 -35.04 -0.22
CA LYS A 3 17.37 -33.87 0.24
C LYS A 3 18.26 -33.36 -0.89
N ARG A 4 18.25 -32.04 -1.13
CA ARG A 4 19.16 -31.37 -2.08
C ARG A 4 20.61 -31.47 -1.59
N ARG A 5 21.53 -31.78 -2.49
CA ARG A 5 22.98 -31.76 -2.24
C ARG A 5 23.52 -30.34 -2.35
N HIS A 6 24.41 -29.95 -1.43
CA HIS A 6 25.13 -28.68 -1.52
C HIS A 6 26.19 -28.75 -2.61
N ILE A 7 26.18 -27.77 -3.51
CA ILE A 7 27.22 -27.57 -4.52
C ILE A 7 28.16 -26.50 -3.98
N THR A 8 29.46 -26.81 -3.95
CA THR A 8 30.51 -25.84 -3.62
C THR A 8 30.93 -25.17 -4.92
N VAL A 9 30.83 -23.84 -4.99
CA VAL A 9 31.24 -23.04 -6.14
C VAL A 9 32.68 -22.60 -5.92
N SER A 10 33.61 -23.10 -6.74
CA SER A 10 34.97 -22.58 -6.84
C SER A 10 35.03 -21.50 -7.91
N ASN A 11 35.45 -20.30 -7.52
CA ASN A 11 35.50 -19.10 -8.34
C ASN A 11 36.78 -19.07 -9.19
N GLN A 12 36.66 -19.16 -10.52
CA GLN A 12 37.66 -18.63 -11.44
C GLN A 12 36.93 -18.00 -12.64
N CYS A 13 37.01 -16.68 -12.71
CA CYS A 13 36.46 -15.84 -13.77
C CYS A 13 37.66 -15.26 -14.55
N SER A 14 37.76 -15.51 -15.85
CA SER A 14 38.68 -14.81 -16.73
C SER A 14 37.96 -13.64 -17.40
N GLU A 15 38.51 -12.44 -17.21
CA GLU A 15 37.92 -11.11 -17.42
C GLU A 15 37.60 -10.72 -18.88
N VAL A 16 37.69 -11.63 -19.85
CA VAL A 16 37.67 -11.28 -21.29
C VAL A 16 36.34 -11.56 -22.01
N ASP A 17 35.41 -12.32 -21.41
CA ASP A 17 34.14 -12.68 -22.06
C ASP A 17 32.93 -11.82 -21.58
N VAL A 18 33.13 -10.91 -20.62
CA VAL A 18 32.02 -10.20 -19.94
C VAL A 18 31.44 -9.05 -20.77
N MET A 19 32.17 -8.52 -21.77
CA MET A 19 31.77 -7.29 -22.47
C MET A 19 30.99 -7.48 -23.79
N ALA A 20 30.81 -8.71 -24.27
CA ALA A 20 30.17 -8.97 -25.57
C ALA A 20 28.79 -9.64 -25.51
N GLU A 21 28.39 -10.24 -24.38
CA GLU A 21 27.08 -10.90 -24.23
C GLU A 21 25.99 -10.04 -23.54
N GLU A 22 26.29 -8.79 -23.16
CA GLU A 22 25.28 -7.85 -22.62
C GLU A 22 24.39 -7.20 -23.70
N LEU A 23 24.39 -7.74 -24.92
CA LEU A 23 23.46 -7.35 -25.97
C LEU A 23 22.06 -7.91 -25.69
N LYS A 24 21.23 -7.05 -25.09
CA LYS A 24 19.76 -7.07 -25.13
C LYS A 24 19.12 -8.40 -24.76
N LYS A 25 19.05 -8.71 -23.45
CA LYS A 25 17.84 -9.42 -22.98
C LYS A 25 16.67 -8.49 -23.24
N GLU A 26 15.90 -8.75 -24.30
CA GLU A 26 14.60 -8.12 -24.51
C GLU A 26 13.82 -8.28 -23.20
N LYS A 27 13.53 -7.15 -22.55
CA LYS A 27 12.80 -7.13 -21.30
C LYS A 27 11.43 -7.72 -21.59
N TRP A 28 11.18 -8.91 -21.05
CA TRP A 28 9.93 -9.62 -21.27
C TRP A 28 8.75 -8.68 -21.03
N GLN A 29 7.84 -8.64 -22.01
CA GLN A 29 6.62 -7.84 -22.00
C GLN A 29 5.44 -8.77 -22.29
N PRO A 30 4.30 -8.60 -21.61
CA PRO A 30 3.09 -9.34 -21.93
C PRO A 30 2.63 -9.07 -23.37
N GLU A 31 1.98 -10.03 -24.00
CA GLU A 31 1.36 -9.82 -25.30
C GLU A 31 0.31 -8.70 -25.23
N ASN A 32 0.25 -7.84 -26.26
CA ASN A 32 -0.70 -6.74 -26.40
C ASN A 32 -0.73 -5.70 -25.24
N TRP A 33 0.27 -5.66 -24.35
CA TRP A 33 0.28 -4.74 -23.19
C TRP A 33 0.13 -3.26 -23.61
N MET A 34 0.68 -2.89 -24.77
CA MET A 34 0.61 -1.54 -25.31
C MET A 34 -0.82 -1.17 -25.73
N GLU A 35 -1.53 -2.11 -26.36
CA GLU A 35 -2.93 -1.96 -26.74
C GLU A 35 -3.83 -1.87 -25.51
N VAL A 36 -3.63 -2.76 -24.54
CA VAL A 36 -4.33 -2.72 -23.25
C VAL A 36 -4.13 -1.37 -22.55
N LEU A 37 -2.89 -0.87 -22.50
CA LEU A 37 -2.58 0.42 -21.91
C LEU A 37 -3.26 1.57 -22.65
N ASN A 38 -3.26 1.55 -23.99
CA ASN A 38 -3.94 2.57 -24.79
C ASN A 38 -5.45 2.54 -24.58
N ASN A 39 -6.05 1.36 -24.48
CA ASN A 39 -7.48 1.19 -24.18
C ASN A 39 -7.81 1.71 -22.77
N ILE A 40 -7.01 1.39 -21.75
CA ILE A 40 -7.17 1.94 -20.39
C ILE A 40 -7.09 3.47 -20.41
N ARG A 41 -6.10 4.03 -21.12
CA ARG A 41 -5.97 5.49 -21.26
C ARG A 41 -7.21 6.10 -21.91
N GLU A 42 -7.73 5.50 -22.98
CA GLU A 42 -8.94 5.97 -23.66
C GLU A 42 -10.16 5.95 -22.73
N MET A 43 -10.40 4.83 -22.04
CA MET A 43 -11.50 4.71 -21.07
C MET A 43 -11.42 5.77 -19.96
N ARG A 44 -10.20 6.09 -19.51
CA ARG A 44 -9.95 7.03 -18.43
C ARG A 44 -9.87 8.50 -18.84
N LYS A 45 -9.95 8.84 -20.14
CA LYS A 45 -9.89 10.25 -20.61
C LYS A 45 -11.01 11.13 -20.04
N PHE A 46 -12.18 10.55 -19.78
CA PHE A 46 -13.40 11.29 -19.41
C PHE A 46 -14.09 10.75 -18.15
N GLN A 47 -13.47 9.81 -17.46
CA GLN A 47 -14.08 9.16 -16.29
C GLN A 47 -13.09 9.14 -15.13
N ASP A 48 -13.19 10.15 -14.27
CA ASP A 48 -12.42 10.24 -13.04
C ASP A 48 -12.95 9.24 -12.01
N ALA A 49 -12.05 8.45 -11.45
CA ALA A 49 -12.35 7.51 -10.39
C ALA A 49 -12.13 8.19 -9.02
N PRO A 50 -12.89 7.81 -7.98
CA PRO A 50 -12.71 8.39 -6.64
C PRO A 50 -11.28 8.29 -6.10
N VAL A 51 -10.55 7.23 -6.45
CA VAL A 51 -9.14 7.02 -6.07
C VAL A 51 -8.20 8.11 -6.58
N ASP A 52 -8.59 8.85 -7.62
CA ASP A 52 -7.73 9.90 -8.21
C ASP A 52 -7.60 11.11 -7.27
N THR A 53 -8.63 11.36 -6.47
CA THR A 53 -8.68 12.47 -5.49
C THR A 53 -8.65 11.99 -4.05
N MET A 54 -9.19 10.80 -3.78
CA MET A 54 -9.39 10.24 -2.44
C MET A 54 -8.61 8.93 -2.24
N GLY A 55 -7.56 8.73 -3.03
CA GLY A 55 -6.69 7.56 -2.94
C GLY A 55 -5.96 7.48 -1.60
N CYS A 56 -5.46 6.29 -1.29
CA CYS A 56 -4.71 6.01 -0.06
C CYS A 56 -3.46 6.91 0.08
N ASP A 57 -2.88 7.36 -1.04
CA ASP A 57 -1.77 8.32 -1.08
C ASP A 57 -2.14 9.71 -0.53
N LYS A 58 -3.43 10.05 -0.50
CA LYS A 58 -3.98 11.31 0.05
C LYS A 58 -4.39 11.22 1.51
N CYS A 59 -4.30 10.04 2.12
CA CYS A 59 -4.75 9.79 3.49
C CYS A 59 -3.68 10.08 4.56
N MET A 60 -2.63 10.84 4.24
CA MET A 60 -1.56 11.20 5.17
C MET A 60 -1.48 12.71 5.36
N GLU A 61 -1.17 13.11 6.58
CA GLU A 61 -0.91 14.50 6.90
C GLU A 61 0.45 14.94 6.31
N THR A 62 0.46 16.03 5.53
CA THR A 62 1.65 16.51 4.83
C THR A 62 2.72 17.07 5.77
N VAL A 63 2.31 17.62 6.92
CA VAL A 63 3.19 18.25 7.91
C VAL A 63 3.67 17.30 9.02
N ALA A 64 3.14 16.07 9.07
CA ALA A 64 3.50 15.10 10.09
C ALA A 64 4.94 14.59 9.95
N SER A 65 5.50 14.16 11.08
CA SER A 65 6.82 13.52 11.12
C SER A 65 6.85 12.22 10.29
N PRO A 66 8.03 11.77 9.79
CA PRO A 66 8.11 10.54 9.00
C PRO A 66 7.59 9.29 9.72
N ASN A 67 7.72 9.22 11.04
CA ASN A 67 7.18 8.12 11.85
C ASN A 67 5.65 8.11 11.84
N VAL A 68 5.04 9.27 12.07
CA VAL A 68 3.58 9.43 12.07
C VAL A 68 3.00 9.14 10.68
N LYS A 69 3.64 9.62 9.60
CA LYS A 69 3.21 9.31 8.23
C LYS A 69 3.20 7.82 7.91
N ARG A 70 4.22 7.07 8.37
CA ARG A 70 4.26 5.60 8.20
C ARG A 70 3.11 4.92 8.93
N TYR A 71 2.84 5.35 10.16
CA TYR A 71 1.71 4.84 10.92
C TYR A 71 0.37 5.16 10.23
N GLN A 72 0.16 6.41 9.80
CA GLN A 72 -1.03 6.82 9.04
C GLN A 72 -1.19 6.03 7.74
N SER A 73 -0.09 5.77 7.00
CA SER A 73 -0.10 4.93 5.79
C SER A 73 -0.57 3.51 6.09
N LEU A 74 -0.05 2.93 7.17
CA LEU A 74 -0.40 1.59 7.60
C LEU A 74 -1.89 1.50 7.96
N ILE A 75 -2.40 2.45 8.74
CA ILE A 75 -3.82 2.51 9.08
C ILE A 75 -4.69 2.70 7.83
N ALA A 76 -4.28 3.55 6.87
CA ALA A 76 -5.02 3.74 5.63
C ALA A 76 -5.11 2.44 4.79
N LEU A 77 -4.00 1.71 4.67
CA LEU A 77 -3.96 0.40 4.00
C LEU A 77 -4.89 -0.61 4.70
N MET A 78 -4.84 -0.63 6.02
CA MET A 78 -5.66 -1.50 6.87
C MET A 78 -7.16 -1.23 6.71
N LEU A 79 -7.57 0.04 6.75
CA LEU A 79 -8.97 0.46 6.56
C LEU A 79 -9.46 0.23 5.12
N SER A 80 -8.57 0.28 4.13
CA SER A 80 -8.95 0.09 2.72
C SER A 80 -9.46 -1.32 2.39
N SER A 81 -9.13 -2.32 3.23
CA SER A 81 -9.59 -3.69 3.01
C SER A 81 -11.11 -3.73 3.00
N GLN A 82 -11.70 -4.09 1.85
CA GLN A 82 -13.14 -4.22 1.66
C GLN A 82 -13.94 -2.93 1.92
N THR A 83 -13.30 -1.75 1.87
CA THR A 83 -13.94 -0.45 2.10
C THR A 83 -13.68 0.47 0.91
N LYS A 84 -14.74 1.12 0.40
CA LYS A 84 -14.63 2.04 -0.74
C LYS A 84 -13.73 3.23 -0.40
N ASP A 85 -12.98 3.72 -1.38
CA ASP A 85 -12.00 4.80 -1.22
C ASP A 85 -12.56 6.02 -0.48
N GLN A 86 -13.77 6.48 -0.82
CA GLN A 86 -14.38 7.65 -0.17
C GLN A 86 -14.65 7.44 1.32
N VAL A 87 -15.02 6.22 1.70
CA VAL A 87 -15.30 5.87 3.10
C VAL A 87 -13.98 5.79 3.87
N THR A 88 -12.97 5.16 3.29
CA THR A 88 -11.62 5.08 3.86
C THR A 88 -11.02 6.48 4.05
N HIS A 89 -11.11 7.33 3.04
CA HIS A 89 -10.59 8.69 3.09
C HIS A 89 -11.28 9.53 4.17
N ALA A 90 -12.62 9.47 4.25
CA ALA A 90 -13.37 10.17 5.29
C ALA A 90 -13.02 9.68 6.71
N ALA A 91 -12.79 8.39 6.88
CA ALA A 91 -12.36 7.82 8.16
C ALA A 91 -10.95 8.26 8.56
N MET A 92 -10.02 8.26 7.59
CA MET A 92 -8.66 8.73 7.80
C MET A 92 -8.62 10.22 8.19
N ASN A 93 -9.43 11.07 7.55
CA ASN A 93 -9.49 12.49 7.90
C ASN A 93 -9.96 12.70 9.35
N ARG A 94 -11.01 12.01 9.80
CA ARG A 94 -11.46 12.09 11.19
C ARG A 94 -10.40 11.61 12.18
N LEU A 95 -9.69 10.52 11.86
CA LEU A 95 -8.61 10.02 12.69
C LEU A 95 -7.44 11.02 12.77
N ILE A 96 -7.07 11.65 11.64
CA ILE A 96 -6.01 12.65 11.59
C ILE A 96 -6.41 13.89 12.39
N GLU A 97 -7.64 14.39 12.22
CA GLU A 97 -8.19 15.50 13.01
C GLU A 97 -8.22 15.20 14.52
N HIS A 98 -8.49 13.95 14.89
CA HIS A 98 -8.40 13.47 16.29
C HIS A 98 -6.96 13.34 16.80
N GLY A 99 -5.96 13.34 15.91
CA GLY A 99 -4.54 13.16 16.21
C GLY A 99 -4.11 11.70 16.04
N LEU A 100 -3.96 11.23 14.80
CA LEU A 100 -3.59 9.84 14.50
C LEU A 100 -2.11 9.55 14.80
N THR A 101 -1.80 9.37 16.09
CA THR A 101 -0.52 8.85 16.60
C THR A 101 -0.77 7.64 17.50
N VAL A 102 0.23 6.77 17.63
CA VAL A 102 0.15 5.58 18.49
C VAL A 102 -0.22 5.95 19.92
N GLU A 103 0.39 7.00 20.47
CA GLU A 103 0.17 7.44 21.85
C GLU A 103 -1.24 7.97 22.10
N ASN A 104 -1.82 8.63 21.11
CA ASN A 104 -3.17 9.17 21.23
C ASN A 104 -4.23 8.08 21.06
N ILE A 105 -4.03 7.18 20.10
CA ILE A 105 -4.93 6.04 19.87
C ILE A 105 -4.96 5.12 21.09
N LEU A 106 -3.81 4.86 21.72
CA LEU A 106 -3.71 4.09 22.98
C LEU A 106 -4.54 4.67 24.13
N LYS A 107 -4.80 5.98 24.12
CA LYS A 107 -5.57 6.68 25.16
C LYS A 107 -7.04 6.88 24.76
N THR A 108 -7.39 6.60 23.51
CA THR A 108 -8.75 6.74 23.00
C THR A 108 -9.54 5.49 23.33
N ASP A 109 -10.76 5.65 23.85
CA ASP A 109 -11.63 4.51 24.15
C ASP A 109 -12.23 3.89 22.88
N ASP A 110 -12.63 2.63 22.99
CA ASP A 110 -13.18 1.84 21.89
C ASP A 110 -14.47 2.47 21.30
N GLU A 111 -15.30 3.12 22.10
CA GLU A 111 -16.54 3.73 21.58
C GLU A 111 -16.22 4.93 20.68
N THR A 112 -15.31 5.80 21.11
CA THR A 112 -14.82 6.93 20.33
C THR A 112 -14.12 6.46 19.06
N LEU A 113 -13.24 5.46 19.16
CA LEU A 113 -12.50 4.94 18.03
C LEU A 113 -13.42 4.29 16.99
N GLY A 114 -14.46 3.57 17.44
CA GLY A 114 -15.53 3.05 16.59
C GLY A 114 -16.27 4.14 15.82
N LYS A 115 -16.59 5.27 16.47
CA LYS A 115 -17.21 6.44 15.82
C LYS A 115 -16.29 7.07 14.77
N LEU A 116 -14.99 7.14 15.03
CA LEU A 116 -14.01 7.70 14.11
C LEU A 116 -13.91 6.86 12.82
N ILE A 117 -13.95 5.53 12.92
CA ILE A 117 -13.80 4.64 11.76
C ILE A 117 -15.12 4.27 11.07
N TYR A 118 -16.28 4.59 11.64
CA TYR A 118 -17.58 4.32 11.00
C TYR A 118 -17.74 5.06 9.66
N PRO A 119 -18.25 4.45 8.57
CA PRO A 119 -18.76 3.07 8.41
C PRO A 119 -17.79 2.13 7.65
N VAL A 120 -16.50 2.10 7.98
CA VAL A 120 -15.53 1.14 7.39
C VAL A 120 -16.04 -0.30 7.53
N GLY A 121 -15.90 -1.15 6.51
CA GLY A 121 -16.66 -2.41 6.36
C GLY A 121 -16.66 -3.37 7.57
N PHE A 122 -15.63 -3.32 8.41
CA PHE A 122 -15.42 -4.22 9.56
C PHE A 122 -15.53 -3.51 10.93
N TRP A 123 -16.09 -2.30 10.98
CA TRP A 123 -16.12 -1.45 12.18
C TRP A 123 -16.84 -2.07 13.41
N LYS A 124 -17.70 -3.07 13.23
CA LYS A 124 -18.44 -3.75 14.32
C LYS A 124 -17.76 -5.03 14.83
N GLU A 125 -16.84 -5.59 14.05
CA GLU A 125 -16.28 -6.92 14.30
C GLU A 125 -14.89 -6.87 14.96
N LEU A 126 -14.25 -5.69 14.95
CA LEU A 126 -12.90 -5.54 15.49
C LEU A 126 -12.89 -5.24 16.99
N ASP A 127 -12.05 -5.98 17.71
CA ASP A 127 -11.36 -5.45 18.88
C ASP A 127 -10.48 -4.29 18.39
N LEU A 128 -10.86 -3.07 18.75
CA LEU A 128 -10.24 -1.82 18.28
C LEU A 128 -8.79 -1.67 18.74
N ARG A 129 -8.33 -2.56 19.63
CA ARG A 129 -6.92 -2.75 19.98
C ARG A 129 -6.03 -3.10 18.79
N TRP A 130 -6.57 -3.54 17.65
CA TRP A 130 -5.76 -3.77 16.45
C TRP A 130 -5.08 -2.49 15.90
N LEU A 131 -5.64 -1.29 16.15
CA LEU A 131 -4.97 -0.02 15.80
C LEU A 131 -3.70 0.25 16.64
N ILE A 132 -3.52 -0.47 17.76
CA ILE A 132 -2.36 -0.34 18.66
C ILE A 132 -1.21 -1.26 18.22
N CYS A 133 -1.52 -2.44 17.66
CA CYS A 133 -0.53 -3.46 17.29
C CYS A 133 -0.08 -3.39 15.82
N ALA A 134 -0.46 -2.33 15.11
CA ALA A 134 -0.08 -2.06 13.72
C ALA A 134 1.26 -1.31 13.65
#